data_AF-A0A3R7QIV8-F1
#
_entry.id   AF-A0A3R7QIV8-F1
#
_cell.length_a   1.000
_cell.length_b   1.000
_cell.length_c   1.000
_cell.angle_alpha   90.00
_cell.angle_beta   90.00
_cell.angle_gamma   90.00
#
_symmetry.space_group_name_H-M   'P 1'
#
loop_
_entity.id
_entity.type
_entity.pdbx_description
1 polymer ?
#
loop_
_entity_poly.entity_id
_entity_poly.type
_entity_poly.pdbx_seq_one_letter_code
_entity_poly.pdbx_strand_id
1 'polypeptide(L)'
;VTLSADLLFDFILPRFDHMYQSKKNLKIESKGSRYEIGDFVVKIGTVTMSGHYKGILVEVEYLPCAVPALCWTLMREFMQSFMGSCVNPQAPPYIQNRFHDIHAAQDTVQQYVEKFNEFRDGSTYSGAQANAPNS
;
A
#
# COMPACT_ATOMS: atom_id res chain seq x y z
N VAL A 1 5.62 -14.99 -6.13
CA VAL A 1 6.12 -14.60 -7.47
C VAL A 1 5.27 -13.45 -7.94
N THR A 2 5.88 -12.28 -8.18
CA THR A 2 5.19 -11.11 -8.72
C THR A 2 5.44 -11.10 -10.23
N LEU A 3 4.38 -11.02 -11.03
CA LEU A 3 4.45 -11.00 -12.48
C LEU A 3 4.01 -9.63 -12.97
N SER A 4 4.75 -9.06 -13.93
CA SER A 4 4.35 -7.87 -14.65
C SER A 4 3.92 -8.28 -16.06
N ALA A 5 2.82 -7.71 -16.53
CA ALA A 5 2.33 -7.91 -17.89
C ALA A 5 1.97 -6.54 -18.48
N ASP A 6 1.91 -6.47 -19.81
CA ASP A 6 1.42 -5.28 -20.49
C ASP A 6 -0.09 -5.08 -20.26
N LEU A 7 -0.59 -3.89 -20.61
CA LEU A 7 -2.01 -3.56 -20.50
C LEU A 7 -2.90 -4.40 -21.43
N LEU A 8 -2.33 -5.04 -22.47
CA LEU A 8 -3.07 -5.88 -23.40
C LEU A 8 -3.37 -7.26 -22.83
N PHE A 9 -2.64 -7.69 -21.79
CA PHE A 9 -2.89 -8.94 -21.08
C PHE A 9 -4.32 -9.04 -20.54
N ASP A 10 -4.90 -7.91 -20.11
CA ASP A 10 -6.29 -7.85 -19.65
C ASP A 10 -7.30 -8.25 -20.73
N PHE A 11 -6.97 -8.09 -22.01
CA PHE A 11 -7.81 -8.55 -23.12
C PHE A 11 -7.76 -10.07 -23.32
N ILE A 12 -6.75 -10.73 -22.78
CA ILE A 12 -6.58 -12.18 -22.86
C ILE A 12 -7.32 -12.87 -21.71
N LEU A 13 -7.41 -12.25 -20.52
CA LEU A 13 -8.09 -12.81 -19.36
C LEU A 13 -9.52 -13.36 -19.63
N PRO A 14 -10.39 -12.67 -20.41
CA PRO A 14 -11.71 -13.21 -20.76
C PRO A 14 -11.67 -14.51 -21.58
N ARG A 15 -10.58 -14.78 -22.29
CA ARG A 15 -10.42 -16.05 -23.05
C ARG A 15 -10.17 -17.25 -22.13
N PHE A 16 -9.80 -17.01 -20.87
CA PHE A 16 -9.54 -18.03 -19.87
C PHE A 16 -10.70 -18.25 -18.89
N ASP A 17 -11.91 -17.73 -19.16
CA ASP A 17 -13.04 -17.74 -18.20
C ASP A 17 -13.42 -19.14 -17.67
N HIS A 18 -13.11 -20.21 -18.42
CA HIS A 18 -13.30 -21.60 -18.00
C HIS A 18 -12.26 -22.11 -17.00
N MET A 19 -11.05 -21.53 -16.98
CA MET A 19 -9.92 -21.91 -16.11
C MET A 19 -9.62 -20.85 -15.03
N TYR A 20 -10.06 -19.61 -15.24
CA TYR A 20 -9.82 -18.47 -14.39
C TYR A 20 -11.12 -17.71 -14.15
N GLN A 21 -11.68 -17.85 -12.95
CA GLN A 21 -12.81 -17.06 -12.52
C GLN A 21 -12.32 -15.82 -11.76
N SER A 22 -12.44 -14.65 -12.39
CA SER A 22 -12.19 -13.39 -11.70
C SER A 22 -13.24 -13.20 -10.60
N LYS A 23 -12.80 -13.08 -9.36
CA LYS A 23 -13.71 -12.81 -8.24
C LYS A 23 -14.29 -11.40 -8.38
N LYS A 24 -15.60 -11.30 -8.61
CA LYS A 24 -16.34 -10.03 -8.72
C LYS A 24 -16.14 -9.17 -7.45
N ASN A 25 -16.09 -7.85 -7.60
CA ASN A 25 -16.04 -6.83 -6.53
C ASN A 25 -14.77 -6.75 -5.66
N LEU A 26 -13.61 -7.22 -6.14
CA LEU A 26 -12.32 -7.07 -5.44
C LEU A 26 -11.39 -6.01 -6.03
N LYS A 27 -11.88 -5.19 -6.97
CA LYS A 27 -11.04 -4.14 -7.55
C LYS A 27 -10.78 -3.08 -6.49
N ILE A 28 -9.53 -3.02 -6.03
CA ILE A 28 -9.02 -1.97 -5.16
C ILE A 28 -8.17 -1.03 -6.02
N GLU A 29 -8.42 0.27 -5.90
CA GLU A 29 -7.69 1.31 -6.60
C GLU A 29 -7.18 2.33 -5.57
N SER A 30 -5.96 2.83 -5.75
CA SER A 30 -5.44 4.00 -5.03
C SER A 30 -5.12 5.09 -6.05
N LYS A 31 -5.69 6.28 -5.86
CA LYS A 31 -5.48 7.44 -6.75
C LYS A 31 -5.18 8.68 -5.92
N GLY A 32 -4.15 9.43 -6.33
CA GLY A 32 -3.85 10.73 -5.73
C GLY A 32 -2.56 11.34 -6.25
N SER A 33 -1.96 12.19 -5.42
CA SER A 33 -0.88 13.09 -5.82
C SER A 33 0.49 12.56 -5.43
N ARG A 34 1.50 12.91 -6.24
CA ARG A 34 2.93 12.64 -5.98
C ARG A 34 3.64 13.95 -5.69
N TYR A 35 4.44 13.95 -4.62
CA TYR A 35 5.22 15.08 -4.14
C TYR A 35 6.69 14.68 -4.07
N GLU A 36 7.58 15.65 -4.28
CA GLU A 36 9.02 15.51 -4.07
C GLU A 36 9.45 16.53 -3.02
N ILE A 37 10.16 16.05 -2.00
CA ILE A 37 10.64 16.87 -0.88
C ILE A 37 12.08 16.46 -0.62
N GLY A 38 13.03 17.20 -1.19
CA GLY A 38 14.44 16.85 -1.15
C GLY A 38 14.68 15.46 -1.75
N ASP A 39 15.27 14.57 -0.96
CA ASP A 39 15.59 13.19 -1.36
C ASP A 39 14.41 12.21 -1.27
N PHE A 40 13.22 12.69 -0.90
CA PHE A 40 12.02 11.87 -0.70
C PHE A 40 10.98 12.09 -1.79
N VAL A 41 10.36 10.99 -2.19
CA VAL A 41 9.11 10.99 -2.95
C VAL A 41 7.99 10.53 -2.03
N VAL A 42 6.91 11.30 -1.97
CA VAL A 42 5.71 10.97 -1.19
C VAL A 42 4.52 10.89 -2.12
N LYS A 43 3.83 9.74 -2.13
CA LYS A 43 2.57 9.59 -2.86
C LYS A 43 1.43 9.41 -1.86
N ILE A 44 0.39 10.21 -2.00
CA ILE A 44 -0.79 10.18 -1.14
C ILE A 44 -1.99 9.88 -2.00
N GLY A 45 -2.65 8.75 -1.76
CA GLY A 45 -3.74 8.25 -2.59
C GLY A 45 -4.96 7.85 -1.78
N THR A 46 -6.14 8.23 -2.28
CA THR A 46 -7.41 7.72 -1.78
C THR A 46 -7.62 6.29 -2.27
N VAL A 47 -7.87 5.36 -1.35
CA VAL A 47 -8.17 3.96 -1.64
C VAL A 47 -9.67 3.77 -1.79
N THR A 48 -10.08 3.18 -2.89
CA THR A 48 -11.46 2.77 -3.15
C THR A 48 -11.52 1.29 -3.49
N MET A 49 -12.56 0.60 -3.03
CA MET A 49 -12.85 -0.79 -3.37
C MET A 49 -14.23 -0.87 -4.00
N SER A 50 -14.29 -1.29 -5.27
CA SER A 50 -15.55 -1.33 -6.03
C SER A 50 -16.31 0.01 -5.99
N GLY A 51 -15.57 1.13 -6.06
CA GLY A 51 -16.11 2.49 -6.01
C GLY A 51 -16.39 3.05 -4.61
N HIS A 52 -16.28 2.25 -3.56
CA HIS A 52 -16.48 2.71 -2.18
C HIS A 52 -15.16 3.13 -1.54
N TYR A 53 -15.14 4.30 -0.88
CA TYR A 53 -14.00 4.76 -0.09
C TYR A 53 -13.61 3.76 1.00
N LYS A 54 -12.31 3.53 1.17
CA LYS A 54 -11.73 2.65 2.21
C LYS A 54 -10.71 3.35 3.10
N GLY A 55 -10.03 4.37 2.60
CA GLY A 55 -9.02 5.07 3.38
C GLY A 55 -8.05 5.89 2.53
N ILE A 56 -6.98 6.32 3.18
CA ILE A 56 -5.83 6.97 2.55
C ILE A 56 -4.64 6.01 2.63
N LEU A 57 -3.91 5.89 1.53
CA LEU A 57 -2.63 5.19 1.45
C LEU A 57 -1.52 6.22 1.23
N VAL A 58 -0.43 6.08 1.98
CA VAL A 58 0.77 6.90 1.85
C VAL A 58 1.94 5.98 1.48
N GLU A 59 2.60 6.29 0.37
CA GLU A 59 3.86 5.66 -0.05
C GLU A 59 4.98 6.68 0.15
N VAL A 60 6.07 6.26 0.78
CA VAL A 60 7.27 7.07 0.98
C VAL A 60 8.47 6.32 0.45
N GLU A 61 9.21 6.97 -0.45
CA GLU A 61 10.42 6.45 -1.08
C GLU A 61 11.58 7.40 -0.79
N TYR A 62 12.71 6.84 -0.36
CA TYR A 62 13.97 7.57 -0.20
C TYR A 62 14.90 7.22 -1.36
N LEU A 63 15.19 8.20 -2.21
CA LEU A 63 15.89 7.97 -3.49
C LEU A 63 17.39 7.60 -3.36
N PRO A 64 18.17 8.16 -2.40
CA PRO A 64 19.61 7.93 -2.35
C PRO A 64 20.04 6.53 -1.89
N CYS A 65 19.17 5.75 -1.25
CA CYS A 65 19.54 4.45 -0.70
C CYS A 65 18.43 3.41 -0.87
N ALA A 66 18.75 2.33 -1.58
CA ALA A 66 17.85 1.21 -1.82
C ALA A 66 17.99 0.07 -0.78
N VAL A 67 18.87 0.18 0.22
CA VAL A 67 19.04 -0.87 1.25
C VAL A 67 18.31 -0.43 2.53
N PRO A 68 17.15 -1.04 2.89
CA PRO A 68 16.32 -0.57 3.99
C PRO A 68 17.06 -0.41 5.33
N ALA A 69 17.98 -1.33 5.65
CA ALA A 69 18.75 -1.30 6.89
C ALA A 69 19.59 -0.03 7.06
N LEU A 70 19.99 0.63 5.97
CA LEU A 70 20.81 1.82 6.01
C LEU A 70 19.99 3.12 6.14
N CYS A 71 18.72 3.11 5.70
CA CYS A 71 17.89 4.32 5.61
C CYS A 71 16.59 4.28 6.42
N TRP A 72 16.20 3.15 7.02
CA TRP A 72 14.92 2.99 7.71
C TRP A 72 14.67 4.01 8.82
N THR A 73 15.67 4.29 9.66
CA THR A 73 15.53 5.27 10.75
C THR A 73 15.21 6.65 10.21
N LEU A 74 15.91 7.09 9.17
CA LEU A 74 15.68 8.36 8.50
C LEU A 74 14.28 8.40 7.86
N MET A 75 13.88 7.34 7.14
CA MET A 75 12.55 7.25 6.54
C MET A 75 11.43 7.31 7.59
N ARG A 76 11.61 6.62 8.72
CA ARG A 76 10.65 6.61 9.83
C ARG A 76 10.51 7.98 10.48
N GLU A 77 11.61 8.66 10.74
CA GLU A 77 11.61 10.02 11.31
C GLU A 77 10.94 11.01 10.36
N PHE A 78 11.25 10.90 9.06
CA PHE A 78 10.59 11.68 8.02
C PHE A 78 9.06 11.45 8.02
N MET A 79 8.61 10.19 8.03
CA MET A 79 7.18 9.87 8.14
C MET A 79 6.55 10.43 9.42
N GLN A 80 7.23 10.31 10.56
CA GLN A 80 6.74 10.80 11.85
C GLN A 80 6.55 12.33 11.87
N SER A 81 7.33 13.08 11.10
CA SER A 81 7.24 14.55 11.05
C SER A 81 5.87 15.07 10.57
N PHE A 82 5.15 14.32 9.72
CA PHE A 82 3.84 14.73 9.19
C PHE A 82 2.70 13.76 9.52
N MET A 83 3.00 12.51 9.86
CA MET A 83 1.99 11.51 10.25
C MET A 83 1.87 11.35 11.78
N GLY A 84 2.84 11.85 12.55
CA GLY A 84 2.85 11.75 14.00
C GLY A 84 2.91 10.31 14.50
N SER A 85 2.06 9.97 15.47
CA SER A 85 2.09 8.69 16.19
C SER A 85 1.50 7.50 15.42
N CYS A 86 0.93 7.69 14.22
CA CYS A 86 0.38 6.58 13.44
C CYS A 86 1.45 5.79 12.66
N VAL A 87 2.70 6.25 12.64
CA VAL A 87 3.81 5.54 12.01
C VAL A 87 4.28 4.40 12.91
N ASN A 88 4.20 3.18 12.41
CA ASN A 88 4.74 2.02 13.13
C ASN A 88 6.27 2.15 13.26
N PRO A 89 6.84 2.04 14.47
CA PRO A 89 8.29 2.11 14.65
C PRO A 89 9.04 0.95 13.96
N GLN A 90 8.37 -0.17 13.73
CA GLN A 90 8.93 -1.35 13.07
C GLN A 90 8.66 -1.34 11.57
N ALA A 91 9.63 -1.83 10.79
CA ALA A 91 9.47 -1.99 9.35
C ALA A 91 8.35 -2.99 9.03
N PRO A 92 7.69 -2.90 7.84
CA PRO A 92 6.70 -3.87 7.42
C PRO A 92 7.25 -5.31 7.46
N PRO A 93 6.47 -6.33 7.85
CA PRO A 93 6.95 -7.70 8.06
C PRO A 93 7.71 -8.28 6.86
N TYR A 94 7.23 -8.04 5.64
CA TYR A 94 7.91 -8.50 4.44
C TYR A 94 9.30 -7.87 4.24
N ILE A 95 9.45 -6.59 4.57
CA ILE A 95 10.72 -5.87 4.48
C ILE A 95 11.69 -6.30 5.57
N GLN A 96 11.21 -6.68 6.76
CA GLN A 96 12.09 -7.16 7.85
C GLN A 96 12.92 -8.37 7.41
N ASN A 97 12.35 -9.29 6.65
CA ASN A 97 13.06 -10.48 6.16
C ASN A 97 14.10 -10.18 5.08
N ARG A 98 14.06 -8.98 4.50
CA ARG A 98 14.94 -8.51 3.41
C ARG A 98 15.58 -7.17 3.72
N PHE A 99 15.74 -6.90 5.01
CA PHE A 99 16.12 -5.58 5.46
C PHE A 99 17.51 -5.16 4.99
N HIS A 100 18.39 -6.13 4.76
CA HIS A 100 19.74 -5.95 4.27
C HIS A 100 19.89 -6.14 2.76
N ASP A 101 18.81 -6.50 2.05
CA ASP A 101 18.82 -6.68 0.61
C ASP A 101 18.55 -5.36 -0.11
N ILE A 102 18.83 -5.33 -1.42
CA ILE A 102 18.45 -4.20 -2.28
C ILE A 102 16.94 -4.26 -2.51
N HIS A 103 16.25 -3.22 -2.05
CA HIS A 103 14.83 -3.01 -2.31
C HIS A 103 14.59 -2.78 -3.79
N ALA A 104 13.66 -3.54 -4.36
CA ALA A 104 13.28 -3.46 -5.77
C ALA A 104 11.77 -3.22 -5.93
N ALA A 105 11.34 -2.89 -7.15
CA ALA A 105 9.93 -2.62 -7.44
C ALA A 105 8.97 -3.74 -7.00
N GLN A 106 9.42 -5.00 -7.04
CA GLN A 106 8.63 -6.15 -6.56
C GLN A 106 8.24 -6.04 -5.08
N ASP A 107 9.09 -5.40 -4.27
CA ASP A 107 8.89 -5.24 -2.84
C ASP A 107 7.82 -4.21 -2.56
N THR A 108 7.81 -3.10 -3.32
CA THR A 108 6.71 -2.14 -3.33
C THR A 108 5.39 -2.81 -3.73
N VAL A 109 5.37 -3.63 -4.80
CA VAL A 109 4.15 -4.34 -5.18
C VAL A 109 3.65 -5.23 -4.05
N GLN A 110 4.54 -5.93 -3.35
CA GLN A 110 4.13 -6.75 -2.22
C GLN A 110 3.55 -5.91 -1.06
N GLN A 111 4.17 -4.78 -0.72
CA GLN A 111 3.63 -3.87 0.28
C GLN A 111 2.22 -3.39 -0.07
N TYR A 112 1.97 -3.08 -1.34
CA TYR A 112 0.63 -2.75 -1.83
C TYR A 112 -0.36 -3.90 -1.65
N VAL A 113 0.04 -5.14 -1.97
CA VAL A 113 -0.79 -6.33 -1.77
C VAL A 113 -1.15 -6.52 -0.30
N GLU A 114 -0.20 -6.36 0.61
CA GLU A 114 -0.44 -6.44 2.06
C GLU A 114 -1.45 -5.38 2.51
N LYS A 115 -1.25 -4.11 2.12
CA LYS A 115 -2.16 -3.01 2.48
C LYS A 115 -3.55 -3.18 1.88
N PHE A 116 -3.66 -3.66 0.64
CA PHE A 116 -4.94 -3.93 0.00
C PHE A 116 -5.69 -5.10 0.65
N ASN A 117 -4.98 -6.12 1.13
CA ASN A 117 -5.59 -7.16 1.95
C ASN A 117 -6.10 -6.59 3.28
N GLU A 118 -5.35 -5.72 3.96
CA GLU A 118 -5.82 -5.01 5.16
C GLU A 118 -7.10 -4.21 4.89
N PHE A 119 -7.21 -3.49 3.77
CA PHE A 119 -8.44 -2.76 3.41
C PHE A 119 -9.62 -3.67 3.11
N ARG A 120 -9.36 -4.87 2.57
CA ARG A 120 -10.40 -5.87 2.32
C ARG A 120 -10.97 -6.40 3.64
N ASP A 121 -10.09 -6.75 4.58
CA ASP A 121 -10.48 -7.34 5.86
C ASP A 121 -11.04 -6.28 6.83
N GLY A 122 -10.47 -5.08 6.81
CA GLY A 122 -10.90 -3.93 7.61
C GLY A 122 -12.27 -3.37 7.23
N SER A 123 -12.82 -3.74 6.07
CA SER A 123 -14.18 -3.39 5.65
C SER A 123 -15.28 -3.88 6.60
N THR A 124 -14.97 -4.79 7.52
CA THR A 124 -15.90 -5.31 8.54
C THR A 124 -15.92 -4.48 9.83
N TYR A 125 -14.91 -3.63 10.11
CA TYR A 125 -14.75 -2.97 11.42
C TYR A 125 -15.17 -1.50 11.48
N SER A 126 -15.57 -0.87 10.37
CA SER A 126 -15.97 0.55 10.34
C SER A 126 -17.44 0.83 10.73
N GLY A 127 -18.12 -0.14 11.36
CA GLY A 127 -19.52 -0.02 11.80
C GLY A 127 -19.73 0.16 13.30
N ALA A 128 -18.69 0.17 14.12
CA ALA A 128 -18.82 0.18 15.58
C ALA A 128 -17.99 1.29 16.23
N GLN A 129 -18.51 2.53 16.19
CA GLN A 129 -18.43 3.49 17.30
C GLN A 129 -19.14 4.80 16.92
N ALA A 130 -20.43 4.84 17.21
CA ALA A 130 -21.19 6.07 17.41
C ALA A 130 -22.09 5.90 18.63
N ASN A 131 -21.50 5.60 19.79
CA ASN A 131 -22.16 5.79 21.08
C ASN A 131 -21.46 6.97 21.77
N ALA A 132 -21.99 8.17 21.53
CA ALA A 132 -21.72 9.30 22.39
C ALA A 132 -22.37 9.03 23.76
N PRO A 133 -21.68 9.27 24.89
CA PRO A 133 -22.31 9.25 26.19
C PRO A 133 -23.27 10.44 26.30
N ASN A 134 -24.56 10.15 26.49
CA ASN A 134 -25.56 11.16 26.89
C ASN A 134 -25.07 11.83 28.18
N SER A 135 -24.94 13.15 28.14
CA SER A 135 -24.92 14.02 29.32
C SER A 135 -26.34 14.35 29.74
#